data_AF-A0A2E2K518-F1
#
_entry.id   AF-A0A2E2K518-F1
#
_cell.length_a   1.000
_cell.length_b   1.000
_cell.length_c   1.000
_cell.angle_alpha   90.00
_cell.angle_beta   90.00
_cell.angle_gamma   90.00
#
_symmetry.space_group_name_H-M   'P 1'
#
loop_
_entity.id
_entity.type
_entity.pdbx_description
1 polymer ?
#
loop_
_entity_poly.entity_id
_entity_poly.type
_entity_poly.pdbx_seq_one_letter_code
_entity_poly.pdbx_strand_id
1 'polypeptide(L)'
;MEVSLKLQDVTLFRGSEHALLSEVVDSRAVLLIILRHSGCPLCREHLVVTEGMLAEIPADRCQVVGICQGDGAEALALEQELELSFPVYADPEAAMYRELDMPHGSWWQVTLGPMLRQPLKAIKRMRDVRRPGRDVRQLGGVVLLSAAMQPLYRYVQRDSGDLPGDDEVLAAVAAHCS
;
A
#
# COMPACT_ATOMS: atom_id res chain seq x y z
N MET A 1 7.55 0.81 23.67
CA MET A 1 7.53 0.69 22.20
C MET A 1 7.35 2.09 21.68
N GLU A 2 8.46 2.79 21.44
CA GLU A 2 8.46 4.14 20.90
C GLU A 2 8.11 4.05 19.42
N VAL A 3 6.92 4.52 19.03
CA VAL A 3 6.71 4.89 17.63
C VAL A 3 7.60 6.11 17.39
N SER A 4 8.69 5.85 16.67
CA SER A 4 9.73 6.78 16.30
C SER A 4 9.12 8.06 15.73
N LEU A 5 9.56 9.21 16.24
CA LEU A 5 9.25 10.58 15.81
C LEU A 5 9.41 10.84 14.29
N LYS A 6 9.84 9.87 13.48
CA LYS A 6 10.16 10.00 12.06
C LYS A 6 9.01 9.68 11.12
N LEU A 7 8.03 8.84 11.50
CA LEU A 7 6.97 8.43 10.59
C LEU A 7 6.03 9.60 10.25
N GLN A 8 5.74 10.46 11.23
CA GLN A 8 4.95 11.70 11.08
C GLN A 8 5.54 12.67 10.05
N ASP A 9 6.87 12.73 9.95
CA ASP A 9 7.59 13.69 9.11
C ASP A 9 7.86 13.15 7.68
N VAL A 10 7.34 11.97 7.34
CA VAL A 10 7.50 11.42 5.99
C VAL A 10 6.69 12.26 5.00
N THR A 11 7.39 12.89 4.05
CA THR A 11 6.76 13.62 2.95
C THR A 11 6.28 12.67 1.86
N LEU A 12 4.98 12.77 1.55
CA LEU A 12 4.29 12.03 0.52
C LEU A 12 3.88 12.96 -0.62
N PHE A 13 3.84 12.44 -1.84
CA PHE A 13 3.64 13.24 -3.06
C PHE A 13 2.44 12.73 -3.86
N ARG A 14 1.61 13.64 -4.39
CA ARG A 14 0.48 13.33 -5.28
C ARG A 14 0.34 14.44 -6.32
N GLY A 15 0.55 14.12 -7.59
CA GLY A 15 0.70 15.12 -8.65
C GLY A 15 1.87 16.08 -8.34
N SER A 16 1.57 17.39 -8.34
CA SER A 16 2.50 18.43 -7.90
C SER A 16 2.38 18.76 -6.41
N GLU A 17 1.42 18.16 -5.70
CA GLU A 17 1.16 18.39 -4.29
C GLU A 17 2.00 17.46 -3.43
N HIS A 18 2.24 17.88 -2.19
CA HIS A 18 2.88 17.08 -1.16
C HIS A 18 2.21 17.33 0.19
N ALA A 19 2.31 16.33 1.06
CA ALA A 19 1.82 16.39 2.43
C ALA A 19 2.73 15.53 3.32
N LEU A 20 2.85 15.88 4.58
CA LEU A 20 3.42 14.98 5.59
C LEU A 20 2.44 13.84 5.87
N LEU A 21 2.94 12.67 6.25
CA LEU A 21 2.07 11.54 6.62
C LEU A 21 1.16 11.92 7.79
N SER A 22 1.59 12.78 8.72
CA SER A 22 0.73 13.29 9.79
C SER A 22 -0.44 14.14 9.29
N GLU A 23 -0.29 14.84 8.16
CA GLU A 23 -1.36 15.62 7.54
C GLU A 23 -2.33 14.71 6.77
N VAL A 24 -1.81 13.62 6.18
CA VAL A 24 -2.65 12.57 5.59
C VAL A 24 -3.45 11.84 6.67
N VAL A 25 -2.86 11.59 7.84
CA VAL A 25 -3.52 11.03 9.03
C VAL A 25 -4.33 12.11 9.75
N ASP A 26 -5.34 12.66 9.09
CA ASP A 26 -6.19 13.74 9.59
C ASP A 26 -7.25 13.23 10.60
N SER A 27 -6.88 13.15 11.88
CA SER A 27 -7.78 12.90 13.02
C SER A 27 -8.59 11.58 13.00
N ARG A 28 -8.39 10.72 12.00
CA ARG A 28 -9.04 9.43 11.82
C ARG A 28 -8.01 8.33 11.55
N ALA A 29 -8.40 7.08 11.75
CA ALA A 29 -7.53 5.95 11.41
C ALA A 29 -7.27 5.90 9.89
N VAL A 30 -6.12 5.37 9.49
CA VAL A 30 -5.71 5.26 8.08
C VAL A 30 -5.30 3.82 7.77
N LEU A 31 -6.00 3.21 6.83
CA LEU A 31 -5.61 1.95 6.19
C LEU A 31 -4.68 2.26 5.02
N LEU A 32 -3.40 2.01 5.21
CA LEU A 32 -2.35 2.15 4.20
C LEU A 32 -2.25 0.87 3.38
N ILE A 33 -2.47 0.98 2.08
CA ILE A 33 -2.17 -0.07 1.09
C ILE A 33 -0.80 0.24 0.50
N ILE A 34 0.24 -0.46 0.94
CA ILE A 34 1.63 -0.18 0.58
C ILE A 34 2.03 -1.10 -0.57
N LEU A 35 2.26 -0.53 -1.74
CA LEU A 35 2.60 -1.26 -2.95
C LEU A 35 4.09 -1.59 -2.98
N ARG A 36 4.43 -2.78 -3.47
CA ARG A 36 5.83 -3.08 -3.82
C ARG A 36 6.35 -2.16 -4.92
N HIS A 37 5.57 -1.90 -5.97
CA HIS A 37 5.84 -0.85 -6.95
C HIS A 37 4.58 -0.56 -7.78
N SER A 38 4.48 0.63 -8.36
CA SER A 38 3.32 1.07 -9.17
C SER A 38 3.01 0.15 -10.35
N GLY A 39 4.03 -0.42 -11.00
CA GLY A 39 3.86 -1.36 -12.12
C GLY A 39 3.49 -2.81 -11.75
N CYS A 40 3.27 -3.13 -10.47
CA CYS A 40 3.06 -4.51 -10.03
C CYS A 40 1.59 -4.90 -10.24
N PRO A 41 1.26 -5.90 -11.08
CA PRO A 41 -0.12 -6.23 -11.39
C PRO A 41 -0.90 -6.69 -10.14
N LEU A 42 -0.23 -7.36 -9.20
CA LEU A 42 -0.84 -7.81 -7.95
C LEU A 42 -1.17 -6.67 -7.00
N CYS A 43 -0.28 -5.68 -6.92
CA CYS A 43 -0.51 -4.50 -6.11
C CYS A 43 -1.65 -3.64 -6.69
N ARG A 44 -1.72 -3.53 -8.02
CA ARG A 44 -2.81 -2.84 -8.72
C ARG A 44 -4.15 -3.57 -8.55
N GLU A 45 -4.16 -4.90 -8.68
CA GLU A 45 -5.32 -5.74 -8.38
C GLU A 45 -5.78 -5.53 -6.92
N HIS A 46 -4.85 -5.44 -5.97
CA HIS A 46 -5.17 -5.20 -4.57
C HIS A 46 -5.78 -3.80 -4.32
N LEU A 47 -5.33 -2.75 -5.02
CA LEU A 47 -5.98 -1.44 -4.96
C LEU A 47 -7.42 -1.49 -5.46
N VAL A 48 -7.69 -2.17 -6.57
CA VAL A 48 -9.04 -2.33 -7.13
C VAL A 48 -9.95 -3.18 -6.23
N VAL A 49 -9.41 -4.23 -5.62
CA VAL A 49 -10.15 -5.02 -4.62
C VAL A 49 -10.50 -4.15 -3.41
N THR A 50 -9.54 -3.34 -2.93
CA THR A 50 -9.78 -2.41 -1.81
C THR A 50 -10.85 -1.37 -2.15
N GLU A 51 -10.84 -0.83 -3.38
CA GLU A 51 -11.88 0.06 -3.90
C GLU A 51 -13.27 -0.60 -3.79
N GLY A 52 -13.38 -1.86 -4.20
CA GLY A 52 -14.64 -2.63 -4.13
C GLY A 52 -15.17 -2.86 -2.71
N MET A 53 -14.32 -2.73 -1.69
CA MET A 53 -14.65 -2.95 -0.27
C MET A 53 -14.83 -1.65 0.51
N LEU A 54 -14.68 -0.47 -0.12
CA LEU A 54 -14.78 0.81 0.58
C LEU A 54 -16.11 1.00 1.32
N ALA A 55 -17.21 0.44 0.80
CA ALA A 55 -18.53 0.54 1.43
C ALA A 55 -18.60 -0.16 2.80
N GLU A 56 -17.69 -1.09 3.08
CA GLU A 56 -17.59 -1.83 4.34
C GLU A 56 -16.62 -1.15 5.33
N ILE A 57 -15.88 -0.13 4.88
CA ILE A 57 -14.96 0.64 5.70
C ILE A 57 -15.68 1.93 6.17
N PRO A 58 -15.80 2.18 7.49
CA PRO A 58 -16.52 3.35 8.00
C PRO A 58 -15.75 4.64 7.68
N ALA A 59 -16.15 5.34 6.62
CA ALA A 59 -15.43 6.51 6.08
C ALA A 59 -15.27 7.69 7.06
N ASP A 60 -16.15 7.77 8.06
CA ASP A 60 -16.10 8.76 9.16
C ASP A 60 -15.00 8.44 10.20
N ARG A 61 -14.51 7.18 10.23
CA ARG A 61 -13.55 6.70 11.24
C ARG A 61 -12.25 6.15 10.66
N CYS A 62 -12.29 5.67 9.43
CA CYS A 62 -11.15 5.10 8.73
C CYS A 62 -11.10 5.62 7.29
N GLN A 63 -9.93 6.12 6.88
CA GLN A 63 -9.63 6.40 5.48
C GLN A 63 -8.73 5.33 4.88
N VAL A 64 -8.87 5.13 3.58
CA VAL A 64 -7.97 4.28 2.81
C VAL A 64 -6.99 5.18 2.06
N VAL A 65 -5.72 4.79 2.01
CA VAL A 65 -4.69 5.50 1.25
C VAL A 65 -3.78 4.48 0.58
N GLY A 66 -3.58 4.62 -0.73
CA GLY A 66 -2.58 3.85 -1.47
C GLY A 66 -1.21 4.52 -1.36
N ILE A 67 -0.14 3.74 -1.17
CA ILE A 67 1.23 4.24 -1.18
C ILE A 67 2.05 3.45 -2.17
N CYS A 68 2.66 4.13 -3.15
CA CYS A 68 3.57 3.51 -4.10
C CYS A 68 4.98 4.10 -3.99
N GLN A 69 5.96 3.34 -4.47
CA GLN A 69 7.21 3.94 -4.90
C GLN A 69 7.01 4.67 -6.21
N GLY A 70 7.66 5.81 -6.36
CA GLY A 70 7.59 6.61 -7.58
C GLY A 70 7.66 8.10 -7.26
N ASP A 71 7.22 8.92 -8.20
CA ASP A 71 6.94 10.33 -7.96
C ASP A 71 5.43 10.63 -7.90
N GLY A 72 5.09 11.86 -7.50
CA GLY A 72 3.69 12.26 -7.35
C GLY A 72 2.88 12.15 -8.65
N ALA A 73 3.49 12.38 -9.82
CA ALA A 73 2.79 12.25 -11.10
C ALA A 73 2.44 10.79 -11.40
N GLU A 74 3.35 9.85 -11.11
CA GLU A 74 3.10 8.41 -11.22
C GLU A 74 1.98 7.95 -10.26
N ALA A 75 1.96 8.45 -9.02
CA ALA A 75 0.91 8.14 -8.05
C ALA A 75 -0.48 8.64 -8.49
N LEU A 76 -0.56 9.90 -8.94
CA LEU A 76 -1.82 10.47 -9.44
C LEU A 76 -2.30 9.76 -10.71
N ALA A 77 -1.38 9.41 -11.63
CA ALA A 77 -1.73 8.65 -12.81
C ALA A 77 -2.25 7.25 -12.46
N LEU A 78 -1.67 6.58 -11.45
CA LEU A 78 -2.13 5.29 -10.96
C LEU A 78 -3.54 5.37 -10.36
N GLU A 79 -3.79 6.39 -9.54
CA GLU A 79 -5.12 6.68 -8.97
C GLU A 79 -6.17 6.86 -10.07
N GLN A 80 -5.87 7.69 -11.08
CA GLN A 80 -6.78 7.98 -12.19
C GLN A 80 -6.99 6.78 -13.12
N GLU A 81 -5.92 6.04 -13.45
CA GLU A 81 -5.98 4.87 -14.33
C GLU A 81 -6.84 3.74 -13.72
N LEU A 82 -6.85 3.62 -12.40
CA LEU A 82 -7.61 2.62 -11.66
C LEU A 82 -8.97 3.13 -11.17
N GLU A 83 -9.34 4.37 -11.47
CA GLU A 83 -10.60 5.01 -11.07
C GLU A 83 -10.86 4.90 -9.55
N LEU A 84 -9.82 5.09 -8.73
CA LEU A 84 -9.91 4.93 -7.27
C LEU A 84 -10.60 6.14 -6.62
N SER A 85 -11.48 5.87 -5.65
CA SER A 85 -12.15 6.90 -4.85
C SER A 85 -11.31 7.37 -3.65
N PHE A 86 -10.18 6.70 -3.40
CA PHE A 86 -9.23 7.04 -2.35
C PHE A 86 -7.89 7.51 -2.93
N PRO A 87 -7.15 8.39 -2.23
CA PRO A 87 -5.94 8.97 -2.78
C PRO A 87 -4.79 7.95 -2.82
N VAL A 88 -3.95 8.07 -3.84
CA VAL A 88 -2.66 7.39 -3.92
C VAL A 88 -1.54 8.41 -3.81
N TYR A 89 -0.60 8.16 -2.90
CA TYR A 89 0.61 8.96 -2.76
C TYR A 89 1.87 8.16 -3.12
N ALA A 90 2.88 8.87 -3.60
CA ALA A 90 4.22 8.37 -3.75
C ALA A 90 5.07 8.68 -2.51
N ASP A 91 5.92 7.73 -2.15
CA ASP A 91 7.05 7.89 -1.23
C ASP A 91 8.37 7.66 -2.03
N PRO A 92 8.91 8.70 -2.70
CA PRO A 92 10.06 8.56 -3.59
C PRO A 92 11.33 8.12 -2.87
N GLU A 93 11.43 8.46 -1.58
CA GLU A 93 12.59 8.13 -0.75
C GLU A 93 12.44 6.80 -0.03
N ALA A 94 11.30 6.10 -0.18
CA ALA A 94 10.95 4.91 0.56
C ALA A 94 11.12 5.07 2.09
N ALA A 95 10.87 6.27 2.60
CA ALA A 95 11.03 6.59 4.02
C ALA A 95 10.01 5.85 4.88
N MET A 96 8.75 5.80 4.43
CA MET A 96 7.68 5.07 5.10
C MET A 96 7.96 3.56 5.10
N TYR A 97 8.53 3.03 4.01
CA TYR A 97 8.91 1.61 3.93
C TYR A 97 9.96 1.28 4.99
N ARG A 98 10.96 2.15 5.18
CA ARG A 98 11.97 1.97 6.24
C ARG A 98 11.39 2.09 7.63
N GLU A 99 10.62 3.15 7.90
CA GLU A 99 10.05 3.39 9.24
C GLU A 99 9.00 2.34 9.65
N LEU A 100 8.34 1.70 8.67
CA LEU A 100 7.44 0.57 8.90
C LEU A 100 8.12 -0.80 8.82
N ASP A 101 9.46 -0.85 8.73
CA ASP A 101 10.26 -2.08 8.62
C ASP A 101 9.80 -3.01 7.48
N MET A 102 9.47 -2.44 6.32
CA MET A 102 9.05 -3.20 5.13
C MET A 102 10.28 -3.85 4.47
N PRO A 103 10.30 -5.19 4.32
CA PRO A 103 11.49 -5.92 3.92
C PRO A 103 11.77 -5.81 2.42
N HIS A 104 13.02 -6.08 2.03
CA HIS A 104 13.37 -6.37 0.65
C HIS A 104 13.34 -7.88 0.42
N GLY A 105 12.62 -8.33 -0.59
CA GLY A 105 12.63 -9.71 -1.05
C GLY A 105 13.93 -10.08 -1.76
N SER A 106 14.26 -11.36 -1.77
CA SER A 106 15.23 -11.94 -2.69
C SER A 106 14.67 -12.00 -4.11
N TRP A 107 15.54 -12.10 -5.12
CA TRP A 107 15.12 -12.28 -6.52
C TRP A 107 14.14 -13.44 -6.72
N TRP A 108 14.31 -14.52 -5.95
CA TRP A 108 13.41 -15.68 -5.95
C TRP A 108 12.01 -15.35 -5.42
N GLN A 109 11.93 -14.57 -4.34
CA GLN A 109 10.66 -14.13 -3.76
C GLN A 109 9.91 -13.15 -4.66
N VAL A 110 10.60 -12.38 -5.50
CA VAL A 110 9.95 -11.38 -6.36
C VAL A 110 9.62 -11.88 -7.77
N THR A 111 10.31 -12.91 -8.27
CA THR A 111 10.12 -13.45 -9.63
C THR A 111 9.49 -14.84 -9.66
N LEU A 112 10.22 -15.88 -9.23
CA LEU A 112 9.85 -17.27 -9.51
C LEU A 112 8.90 -17.91 -8.48
N GLY A 113 9.01 -17.55 -7.20
CA GLY A 113 8.23 -18.17 -6.12
C GLY A 113 6.71 -18.06 -6.32
N PRO A 114 6.17 -16.84 -6.51
CA PRO A 114 4.73 -16.64 -6.70
C PRO A 114 4.19 -17.19 -8.02
N MET A 115 5.00 -17.14 -9.07
CA MET A 115 4.68 -17.69 -10.39
C MET A 115 4.40 -19.20 -10.35
N LEU A 116 5.15 -19.94 -9.52
CA LEU A 116 4.98 -21.39 -9.37
C LEU A 116 3.71 -21.75 -8.60
N ARG A 117 3.23 -20.89 -7.69
CA ARG A 117 2.01 -21.16 -6.90
C ARG A 117 0.73 -20.90 -7.69
N GLN A 118 0.73 -19.93 -8.62
CA GLN A 118 -0.46 -19.57 -9.41
C GLN A 118 -0.11 -19.25 -10.88
N PRO A 119 0.33 -20.24 -11.69
CA PRO A 119 0.91 -20.01 -13.01
C PRO A 119 -0.07 -19.39 -14.02
N LEU A 120 -1.34 -19.82 -14.03
CA LEU A 120 -2.38 -19.27 -14.91
C LEU A 120 -2.68 -17.80 -14.61
N LYS A 121 -2.79 -17.44 -13.32
CA LYS A 121 -2.99 -16.05 -12.90
C LYS A 121 -1.73 -15.23 -13.20
N ALA A 122 -0.54 -15.79 -13.01
CA ALA A 122 0.72 -15.11 -13.32
C ALA A 122 0.85 -14.76 -14.82
N ILE A 123 0.44 -15.63 -15.74
CA ILE A 123 0.44 -15.35 -17.19
C ILE A 123 -0.51 -14.20 -17.53
N LYS A 124 -1.73 -14.21 -16.97
CA LYS A 124 -2.69 -13.10 -17.15
C LYS A 124 -2.12 -11.78 -16.60
N ARG A 125 -1.48 -11.84 -15.44
CA ARG A 125 -0.84 -10.69 -14.76
C ARG A 125 0.39 -10.16 -15.49
N MET A 126 1.17 -11.02 -16.16
CA MET A 126 2.33 -10.60 -16.97
C MET A 126 1.95 -9.67 -18.12
N ARG A 127 0.73 -9.80 -18.67
CA ARG A 127 0.25 -8.90 -19.73
C ARG A 127 0.04 -7.47 -19.26
N ASP A 128 -0.13 -7.28 -17.95
CA ASP A 128 -0.38 -5.97 -17.34
C ASP A 128 0.83 -5.43 -16.57
N VAL A 129 1.98 -6.09 -16.66
CA VAL A 129 3.22 -5.58 -16.08
C VAL A 129 3.58 -4.28 -16.79
N ARG A 130 3.49 -3.17 -16.06
CA ARG A 130 4.00 -1.86 -16.50
C ARG A 130 5.47 -1.73 -16.08
N ARG A 131 6.12 -0.64 -16.52
CA ARG A 131 7.50 -0.36 -16.11
C ARG A 131 7.59 -0.45 -14.58
N PRO A 132 8.45 -1.33 -14.03
CA PRO A 132 8.61 -1.40 -12.60
C PRO A 132 9.13 -0.06 -12.08
N GLY A 133 8.69 0.32 -10.89
CA GLY A 133 9.25 1.46 -10.16
C GLY A 133 10.72 1.22 -9.80
N ARG A 134 11.30 2.13 -9.01
CA ARG A 134 12.75 2.15 -8.76
C ARG A 134 13.28 0.88 -8.09
N ASP A 135 12.70 0.46 -6.96
CA ASP A 135 13.14 -0.74 -6.24
C ASP A 135 12.13 -1.89 -6.38
N VAL A 136 12.43 -2.79 -7.31
CA VAL A 136 11.63 -4.00 -7.55
C VAL A 136 11.82 -5.07 -6.48
N ARG A 137 12.74 -4.94 -5.55
CA ARG A 137 12.94 -5.94 -4.49
C ARG A 137 12.22 -5.56 -3.20
N GLN A 138 12.01 -4.27 -2.96
CA GLN A 138 11.20 -3.80 -1.85
C GLN A 138 9.81 -4.44 -1.88
N LEU A 139 9.40 -5.03 -0.76
CA LEU A 139 8.06 -5.60 -0.56
C LEU A 139 7.14 -4.54 0.05
N GLY A 140 5.84 -4.75 -0.12
CA GLY A 140 4.79 -3.90 0.44
C GLY A 140 4.05 -4.56 1.59
N GLY A 141 2.80 -4.18 1.78
CA GLY A 141 1.96 -4.67 2.86
C GLY A 141 0.70 -3.86 3.05
N VAL A 142 0.00 -4.14 4.15
CA VAL A 142 -1.17 -3.39 4.60
C VAL A 142 -0.94 -2.99 6.05
N VAL A 143 -1.13 -1.71 6.37
CA VAL A 143 -0.95 -1.20 7.74
C VAL A 143 -2.14 -0.34 8.11
N LEU A 144 -2.78 -0.63 9.24
CA LEU A 144 -3.77 0.26 9.82
C LEU A 144 -3.08 1.12 10.88
N LEU A 145 -3.09 2.44 10.69
CA LEU A 145 -2.63 3.41 11.66
C LEU A 145 -3.83 4.03 12.39
N SER A 146 -3.70 4.22 13.69
CA SER A 146 -4.61 5.07 14.46
C SER A 146 -4.43 6.54 14.08
N ALA A 147 -5.36 7.41 14.50
CA ALA A 147 -5.19 8.87 14.39
C ALA A 147 -3.94 9.41 15.11
N ALA A 148 -3.43 8.68 16.11
CA ALA A 148 -2.18 8.98 16.79
C ALA A 148 -0.95 8.31 16.12
N MET A 149 -1.10 7.87 14.87
CA MET A 149 -0.07 7.21 14.05
C MET A 149 0.55 5.94 14.66
N GLN A 150 -0.13 5.34 15.65
CA GLN A 150 0.25 4.03 16.18
C GLN A 150 -0.26 2.91 15.26
N PRO A 151 0.56 1.88 14.94
CA PRO A 151 0.10 0.73 14.17
C PRO A 151 -0.88 -0.11 14.99
N LEU A 152 -2.09 -0.26 14.46
CA LEU A 152 -3.17 -1.08 15.01
C LEU A 152 -3.22 -2.48 14.37
N TYR A 153 -2.90 -2.55 13.09
CA TYR A 153 -2.75 -3.78 12.32
C TYR A 153 -1.60 -3.65 11.34
N ARG A 154 -0.88 -4.75 11.10
CA ARG A 154 0.26 -4.80 10.18
C ARG A 154 0.36 -6.16 9.52
N TYR A 155 0.22 -6.16 8.21
CA TYR A 155 0.52 -7.28 7.33
C TYR A 155 1.69 -6.92 6.44
N VAL A 156 2.74 -7.74 6.48
CA VAL A 156 3.93 -7.56 5.66
C VAL A 156 4.07 -8.71 4.70
N GLN A 157 4.24 -8.39 3.42
CA GLN A 157 4.39 -9.41 2.39
C GLN A 157 5.69 -10.19 2.58
N ARG A 158 5.63 -11.51 2.40
CA ARG A 158 6.80 -12.41 2.40
C ARG A 158 7.40 -12.62 1.01
N ASP A 159 6.58 -12.43 -0.02
CA ASP A 159 6.97 -12.53 -1.44
C ASP A 159 6.00 -11.73 -2.32
N SER A 160 6.25 -11.64 -3.63
CA SER A 160 5.47 -10.76 -4.51
C SER A 160 4.01 -11.18 -4.70
N GLY A 161 3.63 -12.40 -4.30
CA GLY A 161 2.26 -12.93 -4.36
C GLY A 161 1.53 -12.99 -3.02
N ASP A 162 2.17 -12.58 -1.95
CA ASP A 162 1.63 -12.62 -0.60
C ASP A 162 0.79 -11.36 -0.34
N LEU A 163 -0.51 -11.53 -0.14
CA LEU A 163 -1.45 -10.45 0.17
C LEU A 163 -2.34 -10.92 1.33
N PRO A 164 -2.78 -10.01 2.22
CA PRO A 164 -3.75 -10.37 3.25
C PRO A 164 -5.09 -10.77 2.62
N GLY A 165 -5.90 -11.54 3.36
CA GLY A 165 -7.28 -11.79 2.95
C GLY A 165 -8.17 -10.57 3.19
N ASP A 166 -9.15 -10.37 2.32
CA ASP A 166 -10.10 -9.25 2.40
C ASP A 166 -10.85 -9.23 3.74
N ASP A 167 -11.37 -10.39 4.17
CA ASP A 167 -12.05 -10.56 5.46
C ASP A 167 -11.14 -10.25 6.66
N GLU A 168 -9.84 -10.56 6.57
CA GLU A 168 -8.87 -10.28 7.63
C GLU A 168 -8.67 -8.76 7.79
N VAL A 169 -8.55 -8.04 6.67
CA VAL A 169 -8.41 -6.58 6.67
C VAL A 169 -9.67 -5.91 7.19
N LEU A 170 -10.86 -6.34 6.75
CA LEU A 170 -12.13 -5.79 7.25
C LEU A 170 -12.33 -6.07 8.73
N ALA A 171 -11.97 -7.27 9.21
CA ALA A 171 -12.03 -7.58 10.63
C ALA A 171 -11.11 -6.68 11.47
N ALA A 172 -9.90 -6.38 10.98
CA ALA A 172 -8.99 -5.45 11.64
C ALA A 172 -9.54 -4.02 11.67
N VAL A 173 -10.12 -3.54 10.56
CA VAL A 173 -10.79 -2.23 10.51
C VAL A 173 -11.96 -2.19 11.49
N ALA A 174 -12.84 -3.20 11.47
CA ALA A 174 -14.00 -3.26 12.36
C ALA A 174 -13.61 -3.30 13.85
N ALA A 175 -12.53 -4.00 14.20
CA ALA A 175 -12.07 -4.10 15.59
C ALA A 175 -11.53 -2.77 16.16
N HIS A 176 -11.07 -1.87 15.30
CA HIS A 176 -10.36 -0.66 15.71
C HIS A 176 -11.01 0.65 15.27
N CYS A 177 -11.94 0.62 14.32
CA CYS A 177 -12.59 1.78 13.72
C CYS A 177 -14.13 1.75 13.88
N SER A 178 -14.65 0.91 14.78
CA SER A 178 -16.09 0.83 15.15
C SER A 178 -16.57 2.05 15.90
#